data_AF-A0A8C3CDK7-F1
#
_entry.id   AF-A0A8C3CDK7-F1
#
_cell.length_a   1.000
_cell.length_b   1.000
_cell.length_c   1.000
_cell.angle_alpha   90.00
_cell.angle_beta   90.00
_cell.angle_gamma   90.00
#
_symmetry.space_group_name_H-M   'P 1'
#
loop_
_entity.id
_entity.type
_entity.pdbx_description
1 polymer ?
#
loop_
_entity_poly.entity_id
_entity_poly.type
_entity_poly.pdbx_seq_one_letter_code
_entity_poly.pdbx_strand_id
1 'polypeptide(L)'
;GAEGLRGSPPSHGGQGPPIMGIVSPKKAVTALDATKVLDPRWLKPDSIETEWVISVLDETIAKLELSCLVPRILASLDRFSALLGPEITKNLTEHQKLSSKMEHLLASPEEEDAERAEERRVSLCLLEQQLKSSVRNTLRLLLANPSICKALKCEAGPREPPAEVFIKALREFRNFMLERLLTNPTKEEETVQFMEDVSLRIKKNTETVTASRAELLAVQKKDDMIKGLKKSMQDLAANCKTDILQVKWEGEKQQKEELQASRAKCASLQQDIQQLRAQLKKLVLEHRASELALRKRKCRAETEILNWVQKYDADMAEKQAEYEEVHAAYTKEKAELSVLMEKHALLLQEYSQIEEERRICQEKKKKALEELATMTLAATRIQAFWRGYLIRSTFKSKKKKKGKGKGKGKDTKAKK
;
A
#
# COMPACT_ATOMS: atom_id res chain seq x y z
N GLY A 1 -32.62 -2.97 28.02
CA GLY A 1 -33.89 -2.30 28.36
C GLY A 1 -33.56 -1.13 29.24
N ALA A 2 -33.81 0.07 28.75
CA ALA A 2 -33.87 1.31 29.53
C ALA A 2 -34.74 2.27 28.72
N GLU A 3 -35.73 2.84 29.41
CA GLU A 3 -36.73 3.81 28.98
C GLU A 3 -36.03 5.04 28.35
N GLY A 4 -36.53 5.64 27.26
CA GLY A 4 -37.81 6.33 27.15
C GLY A 4 -37.54 7.82 27.32
N LEU A 5 -37.77 8.63 26.28
CA LEU A 5 -38.24 10.03 26.39
C LEU A 5 -38.61 10.56 24.99
N ARG A 6 -39.81 11.13 24.96
CA ARG A 6 -40.60 11.59 23.84
C ARG A 6 -40.25 13.07 23.57
N GLY A 7 -40.03 13.45 22.32
CA GLY A 7 -39.87 14.85 21.89
C GLY A 7 -40.56 15.08 20.55
N SER A 8 -41.67 15.83 20.58
CA SER A 8 -42.41 16.31 19.40
C SER A 8 -41.65 17.47 18.69
N PRO A 9 -41.89 17.72 17.39
CA PRO A 9 -41.19 18.77 16.64
C PRO A 9 -41.94 20.12 16.70
N PRO A 10 -41.26 21.27 16.49
CA PRO A 10 -41.93 22.55 16.29
C PRO A 10 -42.18 22.82 14.80
N SER A 11 -43.36 23.39 14.55
CA SER A 11 -43.76 24.09 13.32
C SER A 11 -43.28 25.54 13.40
N HIS A 12 -42.64 26.05 12.34
CA HIS A 12 -42.60 27.48 12.05
C HIS A 12 -42.64 27.71 10.55
N GLY A 13 -43.59 28.55 10.13
CA GLY A 13 -43.74 29.04 8.76
C GLY A 13 -42.71 30.13 8.41
N GLY A 14 -42.55 30.33 7.11
CA GLY A 14 -41.73 31.39 6.53
C GLY A 14 -42.23 31.73 5.13
N GLN A 15 -42.58 32.99 4.94
CA GLN A 15 -43.14 33.64 3.75
C GLN A 15 -42.23 33.52 2.51
N GLY A 16 -42.84 33.49 1.31
CA GLY A 16 -42.12 33.58 0.03
C GLY A 16 -41.81 35.02 -0.40
N PRO A 17 -41.21 35.18 -1.60
CA PRO A 17 -41.52 36.31 -2.47
C PRO A 17 -41.82 35.90 -3.94
N PRO A 18 -42.33 36.83 -4.76
CA PRO A 18 -43.37 36.54 -5.74
C PRO A 18 -42.92 36.40 -7.20
N ILE A 19 -43.87 35.90 -7.98
CA ILE A 19 -43.98 35.77 -9.43
C ILE A 19 -43.57 37.07 -10.15
N MET A 20 -42.51 36.99 -10.96
CA MET A 20 -42.17 38.04 -11.94
C MET A 20 -43.00 37.82 -13.21
N GLY A 21 -43.83 38.82 -13.49
CA GLY A 21 -44.77 38.84 -14.62
C GLY A 21 -44.08 38.74 -15.97
N ILE A 22 -44.64 37.87 -16.81
CA ILE A 22 -44.39 37.81 -18.24
C ILE A 22 -44.92 39.11 -18.86
N VAL A 23 -44.00 39.98 -19.28
CA VAL A 23 -44.33 41.12 -20.15
C VAL A 23 -44.59 40.55 -21.54
N SER A 24 -45.85 40.57 -21.95
CA SER A 24 -46.30 40.28 -23.31
C SER A 24 -45.76 41.33 -24.29
N PRO A 25 -45.24 40.93 -25.46
CA PRO A 25 -44.73 41.87 -26.44
C PRO A 25 -45.89 42.61 -27.11
N LYS A 26 -45.74 43.93 -27.24
CA LYS A 26 -46.59 44.80 -28.06
C LYS A 26 -46.78 44.16 -29.44
N LYS A 27 -48.04 44.13 -29.90
CA LYS A 27 -48.49 43.71 -31.24
C LYS A 27 -47.45 44.08 -32.30
N ALA A 28 -46.92 43.05 -32.96
CA ALA A 28 -46.19 43.21 -34.21
C ALA A 28 -47.08 43.96 -35.20
N VAL A 29 -46.58 45.06 -35.75
CA VAL A 29 -47.04 45.59 -37.02
C VAL A 29 -47.09 44.41 -37.98
N THR A 30 -48.29 44.12 -38.48
CA THR A 30 -48.58 43.03 -39.40
C THR A 30 -47.56 43.03 -40.53
N ALA A 31 -46.91 41.89 -40.80
CA ALA A 31 -45.91 41.74 -41.86
C ALA A 31 -46.39 42.20 -43.26
N LEU A 32 -47.72 42.32 -43.42
CA LEU A 32 -48.40 42.84 -44.60
C LEU A 32 -48.23 44.35 -44.81
N ASP A 33 -48.01 45.14 -43.75
CA ASP A 33 -47.77 46.59 -43.87
C ASP A 33 -46.30 46.90 -44.14
N ALA A 34 -45.38 46.13 -43.56
CA ALA A 34 -43.94 46.28 -43.81
C ALA A 34 -43.55 45.92 -45.26
N THR A 35 -44.26 44.98 -45.88
CA THR A 35 -44.02 44.61 -47.29
C THR A 35 -44.54 45.66 -48.27
N LYS A 36 -45.61 46.38 -47.94
CA LYS A 36 -46.12 47.51 -48.73
C LYS A 36 -45.25 48.77 -48.66
N VAL A 37 -44.51 48.93 -47.57
CA VAL A 37 -43.54 50.03 -47.39
C VAL A 37 -42.30 49.85 -48.28
N LEU A 38 -41.96 48.61 -48.66
CA LEU A 38 -40.72 48.30 -49.40
C LEU A 38 -40.86 48.31 -50.93
N ASP A 39 -42.08 48.28 -51.49
CA ASP A 39 -42.31 48.28 -52.94
C ASP A 39 -43.41 49.31 -53.35
N PRO A 40 -43.02 50.54 -53.78
CA PRO A 40 -43.94 51.59 -54.18
C PRO A 40 -44.81 51.25 -55.41
N ARG A 41 -44.48 50.20 -56.16
CA ARG A 41 -45.16 49.79 -57.40
C ARG A 41 -46.59 49.31 -57.20
N TRP A 42 -46.98 49.09 -55.94
CA TRP A 42 -48.31 48.61 -55.55
C TRP A 42 -49.30 49.76 -55.26
N LEU A 43 -48.84 51.01 -55.34
CA LEU A 43 -49.65 52.21 -55.09
C LEU A 43 -50.27 52.73 -56.40
N LYS A 44 -51.55 53.09 -56.37
CA LYS A 44 -52.20 53.79 -57.49
C LYS A 44 -51.87 55.27 -57.42
N PRO A 45 -51.73 55.98 -58.55
CA PRO A 45 -51.54 57.43 -58.55
C PRO A 45 -52.79 58.10 -57.99
N ASP A 46 -52.66 58.70 -56.80
CA ASP A 46 -53.77 59.38 -56.11
C ASP A 46 -53.96 60.84 -56.58
N SER A 47 -53.06 61.34 -57.44
CA SER A 47 -53.02 62.70 -57.96
C SER A 47 -53.35 62.73 -59.45
N ILE A 48 -54.25 63.64 -59.84
CA ILE A 48 -54.65 63.87 -61.24
C ILE A 48 -53.44 64.31 -62.08
N GLU A 49 -52.52 65.08 -61.49
CA GLU A 49 -51.29 65.51 -62.11
C GLU A 49 -50.34 64.33 -62.39
N THR A 50 -50.30 63.36 -61.48
CA THR A 50 -49.50 62.13 -61.66
C THR A 50 -50.09 61.27 -62.78
N GLU A 51 -51.42 61.13 -62.83
CA GLU A 51 -52.10 60.45 -63.93
C GLU A 51 -51.85 61.16 -65.27
N TRP A 52 -51.85 62.49 -65.30
CA TRP A 52 -51.57 63.27 -66.51
C TRP A 52 -50.14 63.10 -67.01
N VAL A 53 -49.14 63.22 -66.12
CA VAL A 53 -47.73 63.05 -66.49
C VAL A 53 -47.47 61.64 -67.04
N ILE A 54 -48.04 60.61 -66.40
CA ILE A 54 -47.91 59.23 -66.88
C ILE A 54 -48.66 59.02 -68.19
N SER A 55 -49.86 59.58 -68.35
CA SER A 55 -50.64 59.51 -69.59
C SER A 55 -49.94 60.17 -70.78
N VAL A 56 -49.29 61.32 -70.57
CA VAL A 56 -48.47 61.98 -71.59
C VAL A 56 -47.27 61.12 -71.99
N LEU A 57 -46.61 60.47 -71.01
CA LEU A 57 -45.52 59.55 -71.29
C LEU A 57 -46.01 58.30 -72.04
N ASP A 58 -47.17 57.75 -71.68
CA ASP A 58 -47.76 56.59 -72.36
C ASP A 58 -48.21 56.96 -73.80
N GLU A 59 -48.74 58.17 -74.02
CA GLU A 59 -49.13 58.67 -75.35
C GLU A 59 -47.91 58.95 -76.25
N THR A 60 -46.84 59.52 -75.69
CA THR A 60 -45.58 59.75 -76.43
C THR A 60 -44.91 58.45 -76.80
N ILE A 61 -44.87 57.45 -75.89
CA ILE A 61 -44.43 56.09 -76.20
C ILE A 61 -45.28 55.51 -77.34
N ALA A 62 -46.60 55.62 -77.29
CA ALA A 62 -47.47 55.07 -78.34
C ALA A 62 -47.26 55.71 -79.73
N LYS A 63 -47.08 57.04 -79.80
CA LYS A 63 -46.79 57.78 -81.05
C LYS A 63 -45.41 57.43 -81.60
N LEU A 64 -44.42 57.32 -80.72
CA LEU A 64 -43.06 56.90 -81.06
C LEU A 64 -43.04 55.44 -81.52
N GLU A 65 -43.86 54.57 -80.92
CA GLU A 65 -44.00 53.19 -81.33
C GLU A 65 -44.46 53.08 -82.78
N LEU A 66 -45.50 53.83 -83.12
CA LEU A 66 -46.14 53.84 -84.43
C LEU A 66 -45.29 54.52 -85.51
N SER A 67 -44.63 55.62 -85.19
CA SER A 67 -43.77 56.35 -86.14
C SER A 67 -42.60 55.52 -86.67
N CYS A 68 -42.00 54.66 -85.83
CA CYS A 68 -40.94 53.77 -86.30
C CYS A 68 -41.45 52.55 -87.09
N LEU A 69 -42.76 52.32 -87.16
CA LEU A 69 -43.33 51.33 -88.07
C LEU A 69 -43.52 51.90 -89.48
N VAL A 70 -43.59 53.23 -89.64
CA VAL A 70 -43.85 53.89 -90.93
C VAL A 70 -42.81 53.51 -92.01
N PRO A 71 -41.48 53.56 -91.78
CA PRO A 71 -40.51 53.18 -92.80
C PRO A 71 -40.65 51.72 -93.28
N ARG A 72 -41.09 50.83 -92.39
CA ARG A 72 -41.29 49.40 -92.70
C ARG A 72 -42.56 49.15 -93.48
N ILE A 73 -43.62 49.85 -93.13
CA ILE A 73 -44.87 49.82 -93.87
C ILE A 73 -44.63 50.31 -95.30
N LEU A 74 -43.78 51.34 -95.48
CA LEU A 74 -43.38 51.82 -96.81
C LEU A 74 -42.56 50.79 -97.60
N ALA A 75 -41.65 50.06 -96.94
CA ALA A 75 -40.81 49.04 -97.60
C ALA A 75 -41.62 47.86 -98.17
N SER A 76 -42.84 47.62 -97.68
CA SER A 76 -43.75 46.59 -98.20
C SER A 76 -45.18 47.10 -98.30
N LEU A 77 -45.36 48.27 -98.93
CA LEU A 77 -46.64 48.97 -99.01
C LEU A 77 -47.72 48.14 -99.71
N ASP A 78 -47.35 47.34 -100.72
CA ASP A 78 -48.27 46.49 -101.48
C ASP A 78 -48.99 45.47 -100.58
N ARG A 79 -48.28 44.93 -99.59
CA ARG A 79 -48.79 43.94 -98.63
C ARG A 79 -49.76 44.56 -97.61
N PHE A 80 -49.55 45.82 -97.24
CA PHE A 80 -50.37 46.52 -96.26
C PHE A 80 -51.49 47.37 -96.90
N SER A 81 -51.49 47.54 -98.23
CA SER A 81 -52.45 48.38 -98.97
C SER A 81 -53.92 48.02 -98.70
N ALA A 82 -54.23 46.72 -98.63
CA ALA A 82 -55.57 46.20 -98.34
C ALA A 82 -56.02 46.48 -96.89
N LEU A 83 -55.07 46.48 -95.94
CA LEU A 83 -55.32 46.71 -94.51
C LEU A 83 -55.45 48.20 -94.18
N LEU A 84 -54.69 49.05 -94.86
CA LEU A 84 -54.58 50.48 -94.61
C LEU A 84 -55.70 51.28 -95.30
N GLY A 85 -56.30 50.73 -96.36
CA GLY A 85 -57.32 51.41 -97.15
C GLY A 85 -56.73 52.51 -98.06
N PRO A 86 -57.53 53.03 -99.01
CA PRO A 86 -57.02 53.89 -100.08
C PRO A 86 -56.49 55.24 -99.57
N GLU A 87 -57.06 55.78 -98.49
CA GLU A 87 -56.69 57.09 -97.95
C GLU A 87 -55.35 57.08 -97.21
N ILE A 88 -55.12 56.07 -96.35
CA ILE A 88 -53.85 55.91 -95.64
C ILE A 88 -52.75 55.46 -96.60
N THR A 89 -53.07 54.56 -97.54
CA THR A 89 -52.14 54.13 -98.59
C THR A 89 -51.71 55.30 -99.46
N LYS A 90 -52.63 56.18 -99.86
CA LYS A 90 -52.29 57.41 -100.60
C LYS A 90 -51.33 58.31 -99.82
N ASN A 91 -51.63 58.61 -98.56
CA ASN A 91 -50.75 59.44 -97.71
C ASN A 91 -49.36 58.81 -97.52
N LEU A 92 -49.28 57.48 -97.40
CA LEU A 92 -48.01 56.75 -97.33
C LEU A 92 -47.25 56.76 -98.67
N THR A 93 -47.92 56.63 -99.82
CA THR A 93 -47.26 56.79 -101.13
C THR A 93 -46.72 58.21 -101.34
N GLU A 94 -47.44 59.23 -100.87
CA GLU A 94 -46.97 60.62 -100.89
C GLU A 94 -45.78 60.80 -99.94
N HIS A 95 -45.85 60.22 -98.74
CA HIS A 95 -44.74 60.18 -97.79
C HIS A 95 -43.50 59.51 -98.38
N GLN A 96 -43.66 58.38 -99.09
CA GLN A 96 -42.57 57.68 -99.77
C GLN A 96 -41.96 58.52 -100.88
N LYS A 97 -42.78 59.19 -101.71
CA LYS A 97 -42.28 60.12 -102.74
C LYS A 97 -41.49 61.27 -102.14
N LEU A 98 -41.94 61.81 -101.01
CA LEU A 98 -41.21 62.86 -100.28
C LEU A 98 -39.90 62.32 -99.68
N SER A 99 -39.92 61.11 -99.10
CA SER A 99 -38.73 60.43 -98.57
C SER A 99 -37.70 60.17 -99.66
N SER A 100 -38.10 59.61 -100.81
CA SER A 100 -37.19 59.35 -101.93
C SER A 100 -36.63 60.65 -102.51
N LYS A 101 -37.43 61.73 -102.59
CA LYS A 101 -36.91 63.06 -103.00
C LYS A 101 -35.85 63.58 -102.04
N MET A 102 -36.09 63.44 -100.74
CA MET A 102 -35.13 63.81 -99.70
C MET A 102 -33.85 62.98 -99.79
N GLU A 103 -33.97 61.65 -99.94
CA GLU A 103 -32.85 60.73 -100.09
C GLU A 103 -32.04 61.02 -101.36
N HIS A 104 -32.68 61.30 -102.50
CA HIS A 104 -32.00 61.67 -103.74
C HIS A 104 -31.23 63.00 -103.61
N LEU A 105 -31.79 64.00 -102.93
CA LEU A 105 -31.10 65.27 -102.68
C LEU A 105 -29.92 65.11 -101.72
N LEU A 106 -30.05 64.26 -100.70
CA LEU A 106 -28.98 63.93 -99.76
C LEU A 106 -27.88 63.06 -100.38
N ALA A 107 -28.21 62.25 -101.39
CA ALA A 107 -27.25 61.39 -102.09
C ALA A 107 -26.51 62.09 -103.25
N SER A 108 -26.95 63.28 -103.68
CA SER A 108 -26.24 64.04 -104.71
C SER A 108 -24.96 64.67 -104.12
N PRO A 109 -23.81 64.62 -104.81
CA PRO A 109 -22.58 65.22 -104.33
C PRO A 109 -22.75 66.74 -104.14
N GLU A 110 -22.15 67.27 -103.07
CA GLU A 110 -22.13 68.70 -102.77
C GLU A 110 -21.56 69.47 -103.97
N GLU A 111 -22.33 70.42 -104.51
CA GLU A 111 -21.82 71.32 -105.56
C GLU A 111 -21.12 72.50 -104.88
N GLU A 112 -19.90 72.81 -105.35
CA GLU A 112 -18.99 73.82 -104.78
C GLU A 112 -19.48 75.28 -104.99
N ASP A 113 -20.59 75.50 -105.69
CA ASP A 113 -21.19 76.83 -105.88
C ASP A 113 -22.10 77.23 -104.70
N ALA A 114 -21.78 78.38 -104.08
CA ALA A 114 -22.49 78.90 -102.90
C ALA A 114 -23.99 79.17 -103.14
N GLU A 115 -24.38 79.60 -104.33
CA GLU A 115 -25.80 79.84 -104.67
C GLU A 115 -26.59 78.52 -104.78
N ARG A 116 -26.00 77.47 -105.38
CA ARG A 116 -26.65 76.15 -105.48
C ARG A 116 -26.72 75.42 -104.15
N ALA A 117 -25.79 75.68 -103.23
CA ALA A 117 -25.82 75.14 -101.87
C ALA A 117 -26.96 75.73 -101.02
N GLU A 118 -27.26 77.02 -101.15
CA GLU A 118 -28.35 77.67 -100.40
C GLU A 118 -29.74 77.24 -100.92
N GLU A 119 -29.90 77.11 -102.24
CA GLU A 119 -31.13 76.56 -102.84
C GLU A 119 -31.38 75.10 -102.40
N ARG A 120 -30.33 74.30 -102.27
CA ARG A 120 -30.41 72.94 -101.68
C ARG A 120 -30.83 72.99 -100.22
N ARG A 121 -30.30 73.90 -99.40
CA ARG A 121 -30.69 74.05 -97.99
C ARG A 121 -32.16 74.46 -97.82
N VAL A 122 -32.63 75.44 -98.59
CA VAL A 122 -34.03 75.87 -98.56
C VAL A 122 -34.95 74.74 -99.03
N SER A 123 -34.55 74.00 -100.07
CA SER A 123 -35.29 72.82 -100.56
C SER A 123 -35.34 71.68 -99.54
N LEU A 124 -34.24 71.42 -98.84
CA LEU A 124 -34.17 70.43 -97.75
C LEU A 124 -35.03 70.85 -96.56
N CYS A 125 -35.01 72.14 -96.16
CA CYS A 125 -35.85 72.65 -95.08
C CYS A 125 -37.35 72.55 -95.42
N LEU A 126 -37.73 72.90 -96.66
CA LEU A 126 -39.10 72.75 -97.15
C LEU A 126 -39.52 71.28 -97.20
N LEU A 127 -38.66 70.38 -97.70
CA LEU A 127 -38.90 68.94 -97.71
C LEU A 127 -38.99 68.36 -96.29
N GLU A 128 -38.17 68.83 -95.35
CA GLU A 128 -38.23 68.42 -93.95
C GLU A 128 -39.56 68.84 -93.31
N GLN A 129 -40.03 70.07 -93.54
CA GLN A 129 -41.33 70.51 -93.08
C GLN A 129 -42.48 69.71 -93.72
N GLN A 130 -42.39 69.44 -95.03
CA GLN A 130 -43.36 68.60 -95.73
C GLN A 130 -43.35 67.16 -95.19
N LEU A 131 -42.18 66.59 -94.91
CA LEU A 131 -42.02 65.25 -94.33
C LEU A 131 -42.57 65.20 -92.90
N LYS A 132 -42.29 66.20 -92.06
CA LYS A 132 -42.89 66.34 -90.72
C LYS A 132 -44.40 66.48 -90.78
N SER A 133 -44.93 67.25 -91.73
CA SER A 133 -46.38 67.38 -91.92
C SER A 133 -47.01 66.06 -92.39
N SER A 134 -46.31 65.35 -93.28
CA SER A 134 -46.68 64.04 -93.81
C SER A 134 -46.70 62.98 -92.71
N VAL A 135 -45.63 62.84 -91.90
CA VAL A 135 -45.59 61.92 -90.75
C VAL A 135 -46.70 62.24 -89.75
N ARG A 136 -46.94 63.53 -89.44
CA ARG A 136 -48.05 63.92 -88.54
C ARG A 136 -49.42 63.56 -89.12
N ASN A 137 -49.64 63.77 -90.42
CA ASN A 137 -50.89 63.40 -91.09
C ASN A 137 -51.08 61.87 -91.11
N THR A 138 -50.03 61.11 -91.44
CA THR A 138 -50.03 59.65 -91.40
C THR A 138 -50.29 59.12 -89.98
N LEU A 139 -49.62 59.67 -88.96
CA LEU A 139 -49.85 59.29 -87.56
C LEU A 139 -51.26 59.63 -87.09
N ARG A 140 -51.81 60.81 -87.45
CA ARG A 140 -53.20 61.17 -87.10
C ARG A 140 -54.20 60.19 -87.72
N LEU A 141 -54.05 59.84 -88.99
CA LEU A 141 -54.93 58.90 -89.68
C LEU A 141 -54.83 57.46 -89.14
N LEU A 142 -53.61 57.04 -88.77
CA LEU A 142 -53.39 55.74 -88.14
C LEU A 142 -53.98 55.72 -86.71
N LEU A 143 -53.75 56.76 -85.90
CA LEU A 143 -54.26 56.86 -84.53
C LEU A 143 -55.77 57.03 -84.46
N ALA A 144 -56.39 57.63 -85.49
CA ALA A 144 -57.84 57.70 -85.64
C ALA A 144 -58.50 56.32 -85.85
N ASN A 145 -57.72 55.30 -86.26
CA ASN A 145 -58.16 53.92 -86.45
C ASN A 145 -57.37 52.95 -85.55
N PRO A 146 -57.75 52.77 -84.27
CA PRO A 146 -56.99 51.96 -83.30
C PRO A 146 -56.87 50.48 -83.67
N SER A 147 -57.83 49.92 -84.41
CA SER A 147 -57.82 48.54 -84.90
C SER A 147 -56.70 48.31 -85.91
N ILE A 148 -56.48 49.26 -86.83
CA ILE A 148 -55.41 49.24 -87.82
C ILE A 148 -54.05 49.35 -87.13
N CYS A 149 -53.91 50.24 -86.14
CA CYS A 149 -52.68 50.35 -85.35
C CYS A 149 -52.28 49.04 -84.65
N LYS A 150 -53.25 48.32 -84.07
CA LYS A 150 -53.00 47.02 -83.43
C LYS A 150 -52.60 45.96 -84.45
N ALA A 151 -53.28 45.89 -85.59
CA ALA A 151 -52.96 44.96 -86.68
C ALA A 151 -51.54 45.20 -87.22
N LEU A 152 -51.16 46.46 -87.46
CA LEU A 152 -49.82 46.85 -87.92
C LEU A 152 -48.72 46.49 -86.92
N LYS A 153 -48.96 46.64 -85.61
CA LYS A 153 -48.01 46.25 -84.57
C LYS A 153 -47.80 44.72 -84.49
N CYS A 154 -48.81 43.93 -84.84
CA CYS A 154 -48.71 42.46 -84.85
C CYS A 154 -48.09 41.91 -86.14
N GLU A 155 -48.32 42.58 -87.26
CA GLU A 155 -47.88 42.10 -88.59
C GLU A 155 -46.49 42.63 -88.99
N ALA A 156 -46.07 43.78 -88.47
CA ALA A 156 -44.70 44.26 -88.60
C ALA A 156 -43.77 43.49 -87.65
N GLY A 157 -42.77 42.79 -88.20
CA GLY A 157 -41.76 42.04 -87.44
C GLY A 157 -40.86 42.90 -86.51
N PRO A 158 -39.83 42.31 -85.86
CA PRO A 158 -39.05 42.95 -84.78
C PRO A 158 -38.44 44.31 -85.18
N ARG A 159 -38.55 45.33 -84.32
CA ARG A 159 -38.19 46.75 -84.51
C ARG A 159 -36.70 46.97 -84.83
N GLU A 160 -36.35 48.09 -85.46
CA GLU A 160 -34.94 48.43 -85.73
C GLU A 160 -34.20 48.66 -84.40
N PRO A 161 -32.95 48.20 -84.26
CA PRO A 161 -32.23 48.21 -82.98
C PRO A 161 -32.14 49.59 -82.30
N PRO A 162 -31.84 50.70 -83.00
CA PRO A 162 -31.73 52.01 -82.37
C PRO A 162 -33.07 52.53 -81.82
N ALA A 163 -34.16 52.27 -82.53
CA ALA A 163 -35.48 52.72 -82.15
C ALA A 163 -36.05 51.92 -80.97
N GLU A 164 -35.76 50.61 -80.87
CA GLU A 164 -36.21 49.78 -79.74
C GLU A 164 -35.51 50.13 -78.43
N VAL A 165 -34.20 50.40 -78.48
CA VAL A 165 -33.42 50.83 -77.31
C VAL A 165 -33.98 52.13 -76.73
N PHE A 166 -34.31 53.10 -77.59
CA PHE A 166 -34.89 54.37 -77.15
C PHE A 166 -36.29 54.19 -76.54
N ILE A 167 -37.14 53.34 -77.12
CA ILE A 167 -38.45 53.01 -76.53
C ILE A 167 -38.31 52.32 -75.18
N LYS A 168 -37.36 51.37 -75.05
CA LYS A 168 -37.10 50.69 -73.78
C LYS A 168 -36.64 51.67 -72.70
N ALA A 169 -35.72 52.57 -73.02
CA ALA A 169 -35.28 53.62 -72.12
C ALA A 169 -36.45 54.55 -71.71
N LEU A 170 -37.34 54.89 -72.63
CA LEU A 170 -38.52 55.71 -72.33
C LEU A 170 -39.54 54.95 -71.43
N ARG A 171 -39.70 53.63 -71.62
CA ARG A 171 -40.48 52.77 -70.71
C ARG A 171 -39.88 52.68 -69.30
N GLU A 172 -38.55 52.54 -69.21
CA GLU A 172 -37.83 52.52 -67.92
C GLU A 172 -37.95 53.87 -67.22
N PHE A 173 -37.78 54.98 -67.95
CA PHE A 173 -38.00 56.33 -67.44
C PHE A 173 -39.43 56.54 -66.95
N ARG A 174 -40.43 56.06 -67.69
CA ARG A 174 -41.84 56.08 -67.27
C ARG A 174 -42.05 55.33 -65.95
N ASN A 175 -41.44 54.17 -65.77
CA ASN A 175 -41.54 53.40 -64.52
C ASN A 175 -40.81 54.09 -63.35
N PHE A 176 -39.64 54.66 -63.60
CA PHE A 176 -38.91 55.45 -62.61
C PHE A 176 -39.70 56.70 -62.18
N MET A 177 -40.30 57.42 -63.14
CA MET A 177 -41.15 58.57 -62.86
C MET A 177 -42.39 58.16 -62.06
N LEU A 178 -43.00 57.02 -62.38
CA LEU A 178 -44.11 56.47 -61.60
C LEU A 178 -43.68 56.18 -60.16
N GLU A 179 -42.55 55.50 -59.94
CA GLU A 179 -42.02 55.26 -58.59
C GLU A 179 -41.77 56.57 -57.85
N ARG A 180 -41.11 57.56 -58.49
CA ARG A 180 -40.82 58.86 -57.87
C ARG A 180 -42.08 59.66 -57.54
N LEU A 181 -43.10 59.64 -58.39
CA LEU A 181 -44.35 60.36 -58.18
C LEU A 181 -45.26 59.68 -57.14
N LEU A 182 -45.17 58.36 -57.00
CA LEU A 182 -45.88 57.60 -55.95
C LEU A 182 -45.19 57.64 -54.58
N THR A 183 -43.93 58.08 -54.53
CA THR A 183 -43.15 58.20 -53.30
C THR A 183 -43.38 59.59 -52.69
N ASN A 184 -44.11 59.65 -51.58
CA ASN A 184 -44.26 60.86 -50.78
C ASN A 184 -43.00 61.03 -49.91
N PRO A 185 -42.40 62.23 -49.75
CA PRO A 185 -41.27 62.48 -48.85
C PRO A 185 -41.44 61.90 -47.44
N THR A 186 -42.66 61.89 -46.89
CA THR A 186 -42.91 61.28 -45.57
C THR A 186 -42.73 59.76 -45.58
N LYS A 187 -43.11 59.08 -46.67
CA LYS A 187 -42.95 57.62 -46.80
C LYS A 187 -41.49 57.22 -46.95
N GLU A 188 -40.67 58.05 -47.58
CA GLU A 188 -39.22 57.83 -47.71
C GLU A 188 -38.54 57.92 -46.34
N GLU A 189 -38.86 58.93 -45.54
CA GLU A 189 -38.38 59.04 -44.15
C GLU A 189 -38.84 57.86 -43.28
N GLU A 190 -40.09 57.42 -43.41
CA GLU A 190 -40.62 56.24 -42.72
C GLU A 190 -39.87 54.94 -43.10
N THR A 191 -39.48 54.78 -44.37
CA THR A 191 -38.70 53.61 -44.82
C THR A 191 -37.28 53.59 -44.23
N VAL A 192 -36.62 54.75 -44.16
CA VAL A 192 -35.28 54.90 -43.58
C VAL A 192 -35.32 54.61 -42.08
N GLN A 193 -36.27 55.22 -41.36
CA GLN A 193 -36.45 54.97 -39.93
C GLN A 193 -36.74 53.49 -39.66
N PHE A 194 -37.58 52.85 -40.48
CA PHE A 194 -37.85 51.41 -40.36
C PHE A 194 -36.59 50.55 -40.57
N MET A 195 -35.74 50.89 -41.55
CA MET A 195 -34.48 50.18 -41.79
C MET A 195 -33.47 50.34 -40.64
N GLU A 196 -33.37 51.53 -40.06
CA GLU A 196 -32.53 51.78 -38.88
C GLU A 196 -33.02 50.99 -37.67
N ASP A 197 -34.34 50.98 -37.44
CA ASP A 197 -35.00 50.18 -36.41
C ASP A 197 -34.73 48.68 -36.57
N VAL A 198 -34.82 48.17 -37.80
CA VAL A 198 -34.50 46.77 -38.12
C VAL A 198 -33.02 46.50 -37.87
N SER A 199 -32.13 47.41 -38.26
CA SER A 199 -30.68 47.27 -38.07
C SER A 199 -30.30 47.25 -36.59
N LEU A 200 -30.92 48.10 -35.77
CA LEU A 200 -30.74 48.10 -34.31
C LEU A 200 -31.26 46.80 -33.69
N ARG A 201 -32.43 46.30 -34.14
CA ARG A 201 -32.96 45.00 -33.70
C ARG A 201 -32.04 43.85 -34.10
N ILE A 202 -31.46 43.86 -35.30
CA ILE A 202 -30.50 42.85 -35.75
C ILE A 202 -29.26 42.89 -34.86
N LYS A 203 -28.66 44.06 -34.61
CA LYS A 203 -27.50 44.21 -33.72
C LYS A 203 -27.79 43.64 -32.33
N LYS A 204 -28.91 44.05 -31.72
CA LYS A 204 -29.32 43.57 -30.40
C LYS A 204 -29.55 42.05 -30.39
N ASN A 205 -30.19 41.50 -31.43
CA ASN A 205 -30.39 40.07 -31.57
C ASN A 205 -29.08 39.30 -31.80
N THR A 206 -28.12 39.88 -32.52
CA THR A 206 -26.80 39.25 -32.69
C THR A 206 -26.03 39.20 -31.38
N GLU A 207 -26.06 40.28 -30.60
CA GLU A 207 -25.45 40.31 -29.27
C GLU A 207 -26.06 39.26 -28.35
N THR A 208 -27.39 39.18 -28.28
CA THR A 208 -28.06 38.15 -27.45
C THR A 208 -27.74 36.74 -27.92
N VAL A 209 -27.73 36.47 -29.24
CA VAL A 209 -27.33 35.17 -29.79
C VAL A 209 -25.88 34.83 -29.43
N THR A 210 -24.95 35.78 -29.55
CA THR A 210 -23.55 35.54 -29.18
C THR A 210 -23.37 35.28 -27.68
N ALA A 211 -24.07 36.03 -26.83
CA ALA A 211 -24.08 35.83 -25.38
C ALA A 211 -24.65 34.45 -25.01
N SER A 212 -25.82 34.08 -25.54
CA SER A 212 -26.41 32.75 -25.31
C SER A 212 -25.52 31.62 -25.84
N ARG A 213 -24.81 31.83 -26.96
CA ARG A 213 -23.86 30.84 -27.48
C ARG A 213 -22.64 30.67 -26.59
N ALA A 214 -22.13 31.75 -26.00
CA ALA A 214 -21.05 31.70 -25.02
C ALA A 214 -21.47 30.97 -23.73
N GLU A 215 -22.69 31.22 -23.25
CA GLU A 215 -23.28 30.49 -22.12
C GLU A 215 -23.43 29.00 -22.42
N LEU A 216 -23.92 28.63 -23.60
CA LEU A 216 -24.02 27.22 -24.03
C LEU A 216 -22.65 26.54 -24.06
N LEU A 217 -21.60 27.20 -24.56
CA LEU A 217 -20.24 26.66 -24.53
C LEU A 217 -19.71 26.48 -23.09
N ALA A 218 -20.03 27.40 -22.18
CA ALA A 218 -19.65 27.29 -20.78
C ALA A 218 -20.38 26.12 -20.08
N VAL A 219 -21.66 25.91 -20.41
CA VAL A 219 -22.44 24.75 -19.93
C VAL A 219 -21.85 23.45 -20.49
N GLN A 220 -21.53 23.37 -21.78
CA GLN A 220 -20.89 22.18 -22.37
C GLN A 220 -19.57 21.83 -21.70
N LYS A 221 -18.71 22.82 -21.41
CA LYS A 221 -17.46 22.59 -20.67
C LYS A 221 -17.70 22.02 -19.27
N LYS A 222 -18.74 22.51 -18.57
CA LYS A 222 -19.13 21.97 -17.25
C LYS A 222 -19.68 20.55 -17.39
N ASP A 223 -20.49 20.27 -18.40
CA ASP A 223 -21.02 18.92 -18.66
C ASP A 223 -19.90 17.92 -18.95
N ASP A 224 -18.89 18.31 -19.72
CA ASP A 224 -17.74 17.45 -20.01
C ASP A 224 -16.87 17.23 -18.77
N MET A 225 -16.70 18.25 -17.92
CA MET A 225 -16.06 18.09 -16.61
C MET A 225 -16.84 17.14 -15.70
N ILE A 226 -18.17 17.27 -15.65
CA ILE A 226 -19.05 16.38 -14.88
C ILE A 226 -18.93 14.94 -15.39
N LYS A 227 -18.92 14.71 -16.71
CA LYS A 227 -18.70 13.39 -17.30
C LYS A 227 -17.33 12.82 -16.91
N GLY A 228 -16.28 13.63 -16.97
CA GLY A 228 -14.93 13.24 -16.58
C GLY A 228 -14.83 12.84 -15.11
N LEU A 229 -15.38 13.66 -14.20
CA LEU A 229 -15.44 13.37 -12.77
C LEU A 229 -16.27 12.12 -12.48
N LYS A 230 -17.42 11.96 -13.15
CA LYS A 230 -18.27 10.76 -13.00
C LYS A 230 -17.53 9.49 -13.41
N LYS A 231 -16.78 9.53 -14.51
CA LYS A 231 -15.95 8.41 -14.95
C LYS A 231 -14.83 8.11 -13.93
N SER A 232 -14.10 9.13 -13.50
CA SER A 232 -13.04 8.98 -12.49
C SER A 232 -13.58 8.39 -11.18
N MET A 233 -14.75 8.82 -10.71
CA MET A 233 -15.40 8.24 -9.53
C MET A 233 -15.78 6.76 -9.72
N GLN A 234 -16.27 6.39 -10.91
CA GLN A 234 -16.59 5.00 -11.22
C GLN A 234 -15.33 4.12 -11.27
N ASP A 235 -14.27 4.61 -11.89
CA ASP A 235 -12.98 3.93 -11.98
C ASP A 235 -12.36 3.77 -10.57
N LEU A 236 -12.37 4.82 -9.74
CA LEU A 236 -11.95 4.76 -8.34
C LEU A 236 -12.78 3.74 -7.54
N ALA A 237 -14.09 3.75 -7.69
CA ALA A 237 -14.96 2.79 -6.99
C ALA A 237 -14.71 1.34 -7.42
N ALA A 238 -14.39 1.10 -8.69
CA ALA A 238 -14.01 -0.22 -9.19
C ALA A 238 -12.65 -0.66 -8.63
N ASN A 239 -11.65 0.22 -8.66
CA ASN A 239 -10.31 -0.05 -8.14
C ASN A 239 -10.34 -0.30 -6.63
N CYS A 240 -11.07 0.52 -5.85
CA CYS A 240 -11.22 0.28 -4.41
C CYS A 240 -11.85 -1.09 -4.12
N LYS A 241 -12.81 -1.55 -4.94
CA LYS A 241 -13.39 -2.90 -4.77
C LYS A 241 -12.37 -3.99 -5.05
N THR A 242 -11.55 -3.85 -6.09
CA THR A 242 -10.51 -4.84 -6.40
C THR A 242 -9.44 -4.88 -5.31
N ASP A 243 -9.01 -3.71 -4.80
CA ASP A 243 -8.01 -3.60 -3.75
C ASP A 243 -8.52 -4.22 -2.45
N ILE A 244 -9.78 -3.99 -2.08
CA ILE A 244 -10.41 -4.62 -0.90
C ILE A 244 -10.41 -6.15 -1.04
N LEU A 245 -10.72 -6.68 -2.23
CA LEU A 245 -10.73 -8.13 -2.47
C LEU A 245 -9.31 -8.69 -2.39
N GLN A 246 -8.33 -8.00 -2.96
CA GLN A 246 -6.93 -8.40 -2.92
C GLN A 246 -6.40 -8.42 -1.48
N VAL A 247 -6.61 -7.35 -0.70
CA VAL A 247 -6.19 -7.28 0.71
C VAL A 247 -6.83 -8.37 1.55
N LYS A 248 -8.11 -8.69 1.30
CA LYS A 248 -8.78 -9.81 1.98
C LYS A 248 -8.14 -11.15 1.65
N TRP A 249 -7.90 -11.40 0.36
CA TRP A 249 -7.28 -12.65 -0.09
C TRP A 249 -5.85 -12.82 0.42
N GLU A 250 -5.04 -11.75 0.38
CA GLU A 250 -3.68 -11.73 0.93
C GLU A 250 -3.70 -11.95 2.45
N GLY A 251 -4.62 -11.29 3.16
CA GLY A 251 -4.81 -11.49 4.60
C GLY A 251 -5.19 -12.93 4.97
N GLU A 252 -6.13 -13.54 4.24
CA GLU A 252 -6.50 -14.95 4.45
C GLU A 252 -5.36 -15.91 4.15
N LYS A 253 -4.58 -15.65 3.10
CA LYS A 253 -3.40 -16.44 2.75
C LYS A 253 -2.34 -16.35 3.85
N GLN A 254 -2.00 -15.14 4.28
CA GLN A 254 -1.04 -14.89 5.35
C GLN A 254 -1.49 -15.56 6.66
N GLN A 255 -2.78 -15.44 7.02
CA GLN A 255 -3.33 -16.09 8.21
C GLN A 255 -3.17 -17.62 8.16
N LYS A 256 -3.41 -18.25 7.00
CA LYS A 256 -3.25 -19.70 6.83
C LYS A 256 -1.79 -20.13 6.99
N GLU A 257 -0.86 -19.39 6.38
CA GLU A 257 0.57 -19.66 6.47
C GLU A 257 1.09 -19.51 7.91
N GLU A 258 0.70 -18.43 8.61
CA GLU A 258 1.04 -18.21 10.01
C GLU A 258 0.46 -19.29 10.94
N LEU A 259 -0.79 -19.70 10.70
CA LEU A 259 -1.43 -20.78 11.46
C LEU A 259 -0.68 -22.10 11.25
N GLN A 260 -0.26 -22.41 10.02
CA GLN A 260 0.49 -23.63 9.71
C GLN A 260 1.90 -23.59 10.33
N ALA A 261 2.60 -22.46 10.24
CA ALA A 261 3.90 -22.26 10.86
C ALA A 261 3.83 -22.39 12.40
N SER A 262 2.80 -21.79 13.01
CA SER A 262 2.53 -21.91 14.45
C SER A 262 2.25 -23.36 14.85
N ARG A 263 1.40 -24.07 14.10
CA ARG A 263 1.11 -25.50 14.33
C ARG A 263 2.37 -26.36 14.23
N ALA A 264 3.21 -26.14 13.23
CA ALA A 264 4.47 -26.85 13.07
C ALA A 264 5.42 -26.59 14.25
N LYS A 265 5.53 -25.33 14.69
CA LYS A 265 6.31 -24.96 15.87
C LYS A 265 5.80 -25.62 17.14
N CYS A 266 4.48 -25.58 17.38
CA CYS A 266 3.85 -26.27 18.50
C CYS A 266 4.12 -27.77 18.47
N ALA A 267 4.02 -28.42 17.32
CA ALA A 267 4.32 -29.84 17.17
C ALA A 267 5.79 -30.16 17.51
N SER A 268 6.74 -29.35 17.02
CA SER A 268 8.17 -29.51 17.34
C SER A 268 8.45 -29.36 18.84
N LEU A 269 7.92 -28.30 19.47
CA LEU A 269 8.07 -28.10 20.91
C LEU A 269 7.42 -29.21 21.73
N GLN A 270 6.29 -29.74 21.26
CA GLN A 270 5.63 -30.86 21.93
C GLN A 270 6.45 -32.14 21.83
N GLN A 271 7.13 -32.38 20.70
CA GLN A 271 8.08 -33.47 20.55
C GLN A 271 9.28 -33.30 21.49
N ASP A 272 9.86 -32.10 21.57
CA ASP A 272 10.97 -31.80 22.48
C ASP A 272 10.59 -32.02 23.94
N ILE A 273 9.39 -31.58 24.34
CA ILE A 273 8.85 -31.83 25.69
C ILE A 273 8.75 -33.33 25.96
N GLN A 274 8.27 -34.12 25.00
CA GLN A 274 8.17 -35.58 25.16
C GLN A 274 9.56 -36.23 25.27
N GLN A 275 10.51 -35.81 24.45
CA GLN A 275 11.89 -36.30 24.49
C GLN A 275 12.57 -35.97 25.83
N LEU A 276 12.48 -34.72 26.29
CA LEU A 276 13.03 -34.28 27.58
C LEU A 276 12.38 -35.02 28.75
N ARG A 277 11.06 -35.25 28.70
CA ARG A 277 10.37 -36.06 29.72
C ARG A 277 10.88 -37.50 29.74
N ALA A 278 11.13 -38.11 28.58
CA ALA A 278 11.68 -39.46 28.50
C ALA A 278 13.11 -39.52 29.04
N GLN A 279 13.95 -38.55 28.68
CA GLN A 279 15.32 -38.42 29.20
C GLN A 279 15.33 -38.25 30.71
N LEU A 280 14.48 -37.38 31.26
CA LEU A 280 14.35 -37.18 32.71
C LEU A 280 13.95 -38.48 33.41
N LYS A 281 12.94 -39.19 32.89
CA LYS A 281 12.51 -40.49 33.45
C LYS A 281 13.66 -41.50 33.45
N LYS A 282 14.41 -41.60 32.36
CA LYS A 282 15.58 -42.48 32.26
C LYS A 282 16.64 -42.11 33.32
N LEU A 283 17.00 -40.83 33.40
CA LEU A 283 18.01 -40.33 34.34
C LEU A 283 17.60 -40.59 35.81
N VAL A 284 16.33 -40.38 36.15
CA VAL A 284 15.79 -40.66 37.48
C VAL A 284 15.91 -42.14 37.84
N LEU A 285 15.61 -43.04 36.89
CA LEU A 285 15.74 -44.49 37.11
C LEU A 285 17.21 -44.91 37.27
N GLU A 286 18.11 -44.38 36.44
CA GLU A 286 19.55 -44.63 36.53
C GLU A 286 20.12 -44.15 37.88
N HIS A 287 19.78 -42.92 38.28
CA HIS A 287 20.20 -42.38 39.57
C HIS A 287 19.65 -43.22 40.73
N ARG A 288 18.36 -43.59 40.71
CA ARG A 288 17.77 -44.45 41.74
C ARG A 288 18.47 -45.81 41.82
N ALA A 289 18.81 -46.42 40.69
CA ALA A 289 19.54 -47.68 40.66
C ALA A 289 20.97 -47.53 41.23
N SER A 290 21.68 -46.46 40.84
CA SER A 290 23.03 -46.16 41.35
C SER A 290 23.03 -45.91 42.86
N GLU A 291 22.04 -45.17 43.36
CA GLU A 291 21.85 -44.84 44.77
C GLU A 291 21.57 -46.10 45.59
N LEU A 292 20.68 -46.97 45.11
CA LEU A 292 20.40 -48.27 45.73
C LEU A 292 21.64 -49.17 45.76
N ALA A 293 22.45 -49.16 44.71
CA ALA A 293 23.70 -49.92 44.68
C ALA A 293 24.71 -49.40 45.72
N LEU A 294 24.83 -48.08 45.86
CA LEU A 294 25.66 -47.45 46.88
C LEU A 294 25.16 -47.75 48.30
N ARG A 295 23.85 -47.66 48.55
CA ARG A 295 23.25 -48.07 49.84
C ARG A 295 23.58 -49.53 50.18
N LYS A 296 23.46 -50.45 49.23
CA LYS A 296 23.82 -51.86 49.43
C LYS A 296 25.30 -52.04 49.76
N ARG A 297 26.21 -51.34 49.07
CA ARG A 297 27.65 -51.37 49.38
C ARG A 297 27.94 -50.82 50.77
N LYS A 298 27.30 -49.70 51.14
CA LYS A 298 27.40 -49.12 52.48
C LYS A 298 26.99 -50.13 53.56
N CYS A 299 25.81 -50.74 53.44
CA CYS A 299 25.35 -51.72 54.43
C CYS A 299 26.28 -52.95 54.55
N ARG A 300 26.89 -53.40 53.44
CA ARG A 300 27.88 -54.49 53.47
C ARG A 300 29.12 -54.09 54.26
N ALA A 301 29.68 -52.92 53.97
CA ALA A 301 30.84 -52.40 54.70
C ALA A 301 30.52 -52.18 56.19
N GLU A 302 29.34 -51.65 56.52
CA GLU A 302 28.88 -51.51 57.91
C GLU A 302 28.78 -52.87 58.62
N THR A 303 28.27 -53.91 57.93
CA THR A 303 28.20 -55.26 58.48
C THR A 303 29.59 -55.87 58.69
N GLU A 304 30.51 -55.66 57.75
CA GLU A 304 31.92 -56.10 57.88
C GLU A 304 32.61 -55.42 59.06
N ILE A 305 32.41 -54.12 59.26
CA ILE A 305 32.94 -53.38 60.42
C ILE A 305 32.36 -53.95 61.72
N LEU A 306 31.04 -54.16 61.79
CA LEU A 306 30.41 -54.76 62.97
C LEU A 306 30.98 -56.16 63.28
N ASN A 307 31.22 -56.97 62.25
CA ASN A 307 31.86 -58.28 62.43
C ASN A 307 33.29 -58.16 62.97
N TRP A 308 34.07 -57.17 62.50
CA TRP A 308 35.42 -56.92 63.02
C TRP A 308 35.41 -56.43 64.46
N VAL A 309 34.48 -55.55 64.82
CA VAL A 309 34.30 -55.10 66.21
C VAL A 309 33.95 -56.28 67.11
N GLN A 310 32.98 -57.12 66.72
CA GLN A 310 32.60 -58.30 67.51
C GLN A 310 33.76 -59.28 67.71
N LYS A 311 34.58 -59.51 66.67
CA LYS A 311 35.79 -60.35 66.78
C LYS A 311 36.78 -59.75 67.75
N TYR A 312 37.06 -58.45 67.61
CA TYR A 312 37.98 -57.74 68.51
C TYR A 312 37.50 -57.81 69.97
N ASP A 313 36.22 -57.55 70.22
CA ASP A 313 35.66 -57.61 71.58
C ASP A 313 35.76 -59.03 72.17
N ALA A 314 35.53 -60.07 71.37
CA ALA A 314 35.67 -61.47 71.78
C ALA A 314 37.12 -61.83 72.09
N ASP A 315 38.06 -61.49 71.20
CA ASP A 315 39.50 -61.74 71.39
C ASP A 315 40.03 -60.99 72.62
N MET A 316 39.59 -59.75 72.83
CA MET A 316 39.96 -58.96 74.01
C MET A 316 39.40 -59.58 75.30
N ALA A 317 38.16 -60.09 75.28
CA ALA A 317 37.56 -60.77 76.43
C ALA A 317 38.30 -62.09 76.75
N GLU A 318 38.67 -62.87 75.75
CA GLU A 318 39.46 -64.09 75.92
C GLU A 318 40.84 -63.77 76.51
N LYS A 319 41.54 -62.77 75.96
CA LYS A 319 42.85 -62.34 76.47
C LYS A 319 42.79 -61.80 77.89
N GLN A 320 41.71 -61.08 78.23
CA GLN A 320 41.48 -60.61 79.58
C GLN A 320 41.24 -61.78 80.56
N ALA A 321 40.46 -62.79 80.15
CA ALA A 321 40.23 -63.99 80.95
C ALA A 321 41.52 -64.80 81.17
N GLU A 322 42.33 -65.00 80.12
CA GLU A 322 43.65 -65.64 80.22
C GLU A 322 44.57 -64.88 81.19
N TYR A 323 44.62 -63.55 81.08
CA TYR A 323 45.41 -62.70 81.97
C TYR A 323 44.96 -62.85 83.43
N GLU A 324 43.65 -62.81 83.68
CA GLU A 324 43.08 -62.97 85.02
C GLU A 324 43.37 -64.35 85.62
N GLU A 325 43.30 -65.42 84.81
CA GLU A 325 43.66 -66.78 85.24
C GLU A 325 45.14 -66.87 85.63
N VAL A 326 46.05 -66.40 84.76
CA VAL A 326 47.50 -66.40 85.03
C VAL A 326 47.82 -65.54 86.24
N HIS A 327 47.20 -64.36 86.37
CA HIS A 327 47.40 -63.49 87.52
C HIS A 327 46.88 -64.15 88.82
N ALA A 328 45.76 -64.86 88.76
CA ALA A 328 45.24 -65.62 89.90
C ALA A 328 46.18 -66.78 90.28
N ALA A 329 46.78 -67.47 89.32
CA ALA A 329 47.78 -68.50 89.58
C ALA A 329 49.06 -67.89 90.20
N TYR A 330 49.61 -66.83 89.59
CA TYR A 330 50.80 -66.13 90.10
C TYR A 330 50.61 -65.61 91.52
N THR A 331 49.44 -65.05 91.84
CA THR A 331 49.16 -64.55 93.21
C THR A 331 49.09 -65.68 94.24
N LYS A 332 48.56 -66.85 93.88
CA LYS A 332 48.59 -68.07 94.72
C LYS A 332 50.01 -68.58 94.89
N GLU A 333 50.75 -68.79 93.81
CA GLU A 333 52.14 -69.27 93.87
C GLU A 333 53.03 -68.33 94.68
N LYS A 334 52.85 -67.02 94.53
CA LYS A 334 53.57 -66.02 95.33
C LYS A 334 53.27 -66.15 96.83
N ALA A 335 52.02 -66.40 97.20
CA ALA A 335 51.64 -66.62 98.60
C ALA A 335 52.20 -67.95 99.15
N GLU A 336 52.14 -69.03 98.36
CA GLU A 336 52.73 -70.32 98.72
C GLU A 336 54.25 -70.23 98.87
N LEU A 337 54.91 -69.50 97.97
CA LEU A 337 56.35 -69.24 98.03
C LEU A 337 56.71 -68.48 99.31
N SER A 338 55.94 -67.45 99.70
CA SER A 338 56.20 -66.76 100.97
C SER A 338 56.10 -67.70 102.18
N VAL A 339 55.09 -68.56 102.22
CA VAL A 339 54.93 -69.55 103.31
C VAL A 339 56.06 -70.57 103.30
N LEU A 340 56.51 -71.01 102.12
CA LEU A 340 57.61 -71.96 102.00
C LEU A 340 58.94 -71.34 102.41
N MET A 341 59.18 -70.08 102.06
CA MET A 341 60.35 -69.31 102.49
C MET A 341 60.39 -69.17 104.01
N GLU A 342 59.25 -68.85 104.64
CA GLU A 342 59.13 -68.81 106.12
C GLU A 342 59.46 -70.17 106.76
N LYS A 343 58.87 -71.25 106.24
CA LYS A 343 59.17 -72.62 106.71
C LYS A 343 60.64 -73.00 106.52
N HIS A 344 61.23 -72.66 105.38
CA HIS A 344 62.63 -72.93 105.09
C HIS A 344 63.56 -72.16 106.05
N ALA A 345 63.22 -70.91 106.38
CA ALA A 345 63.96 -70.14 107.36
C ALA A 345 63.93 -70.79 108.76
N LEU A 346 62.76 -71.28 109.18
CA LEU A 346 62.62 -72.03 110.44
C LEU A 346 63.43 -73.34 110.43
N LEU A 347 63.33 -74.13 109.36
CA LEU A 347 64.08 -75.39 109.22
C LEU A 347 65.60 -75.17 109.23
N LEU A 348 66.09 -74.10 108.59
CA LEU A 348 67.51 -73.72 108.66
C LEU A 348 67.95 -73.42 110.10
N GLN A 349 67.11 -72.70 110.85
CA GLN A 349 67.36 -72.41 112.25
C GLN A 349 67.42 -73.71 113.08
N GLU A 350 66.43 -74.60 112.94
CA GLU A 350 66.40 -75.90 113.62
C GLU A 350 67.59 -76.78 113.25
N TYR A 351 67.94 -76.83 111.96
CA TYR A 351 69.10 -77.59 111.48
C TYR A 351 70.39 -77.10 112.15
N SER A 352 70.61 -75.78 112.22
CA SER A 352 71.76 -75.19 112.89
C SER A 352 71.83 -75.53 114.38
N GLN A 353 70.66 -75.58 115.06
CA GLN A 353 70.57 -76.00 116.47
C GLN A 353 70.95 -77.47 116.63
N ILE A 354 70.43 -78.36 115.78
CA ILE A 354 70.74 -79.79 115.80
C ILE A 354 72.23 -80.03 115.53
N GLU A 355 72.82 -79.34 114.56
CA GLU A 355 74.25 -79.43 114.29
C GLU A 355 75.08 -79.02 115.50
N GLU A 356 74.71 -77.93 116.15
CA GLU A 356 75.38 -77.45 117.36
C GLU A 356 75.20 -78.42 118.54
N GLU A 357 74.00 -78.97 118.74
CA GLU A 357 73.74 -80.02 119.73
C GLU A 357 74.57 -81.28 119.48
N ARG A 358 74.67 -81.71 118.22
CA ARG A 358 75.51 -82.85 117.82
C ARG A 358 76.99 -82.56 118.08
N ARG A 359 77.46 -81.34 117.79
CA ARG A 359 78.83 -80.89 118.09
C ARG A 359 79.11 -80.98 119.59
N ILE A 360 78.22 -80.43 120.42
CA ILE A 360 78.32 -80.48 121.88
C ILE A 360 78.28 -81.92 122.40
N CYS A 361 77.38 -82.77 121.88
CA CYS A 361 77.30 -84.17 122.28
C CYS A 361 78.56 -84.97 121.90
N GLN A 362 79.12 -84.74 120.72
CA GLN A 362 80.39 -85.35 120.32
C GLN A 362 81.54 -84.89 121.20
N GLU A 363 81.61 -83.59 121.54
CA GLU A 363 82.60 -83.08 122.49
C GLU A 363 82.43 -83.70 123.88
N LYS A 364 81.21 -83.84 124.38
CA LYS A 364 80.92 -84.55 125.65
C LYS A 364 81.35 -86.01 125.60
N LYS A 365 81.06 -86.73 124.52
CA LYS A 365 81.51 -88.13 124.32
C LYS A 365 83.03 -88.24 124.29
N LYS A 366 83.73 -87.33 123.59
CA LYS A 366 85.19 -87.28 123.57
C LYS A 366 85.76 -87.05 124.97
N LYS A 367 85.24 -86.06 125.69
CA LYS A 367 85.62 -85.79 127.09
C LYS A 367 85.39 -87.01 127.99
N ALA A 368 84.23 -87.66 127.90
CA ALA A 368 83.94 -88.86 128.67
C ALA A 368 84.86 -90.04 128.33
N LEU A 369 85.27 -90.20 127.06
CA LEU A 369 86.26 -91.20 126.65
C LEU A 369 87.66 -90.88 127.19
N GLU A 370 88.06 -89.62 127.18
CA GLU A 370 89.32 -89.16 127.78
C GLU A 370 89.32 -89.38 129.30
N GLU A 371 88.22 -89.05 129.98
CA GLU A 371 88.01 -89.33 131.41
C GLU A 371 88.04 -90.84 131.68
N LEU A 372 87.35 -91.67 130.89
CA LEU A 372 87.41 -93.12 131.02
C LEU A 372 88.83 -93.65 130.79
N ALA A 373 89.56 -93.12 129.80
CA ALA A 373 90.94 -93.51 129.52
C ALA A 373 91.86 -93.16 130.68
N THR A 374 91.73 -91.96 131.27
CA THR A 374 92.49 -91.56 132.46
C THR A 374 92.15 -92.42 133.67
N MET A 375 90.87 -92.71 133.92
CA MET A 375 90.42 -93.64 134.96
C MET A 375 90.96 -95.05 134.75
N THR A 376 90.96 -95.54 133.51
CA THR A 376 91.51 -96.85 133.13
C THR A 376 93.02 -96.91 133.35
N LEU A 377 93.76 -95.86 132.99
CA LEU A 377 95.20 -95.74 133.25
C LEU A 377 95.49 -95.72 134.76
N ALA A 378 94.71 -94.98 135.55
CA ALA A 378 94.82 -94.96 137.00
C ALA A 378 94.54 -96.35 137.61
N ALA A 379 93.44 -97.00 137.21
CA ALA A 379 93.10 -98.36 137.62
C ALA A 379 94.21 -99.36 137.23
N THR A 380 94.76 -99.25 136.02
CA THR A 380 95.87 -100.10 135.54
C THR A 380 97.12 -99.90 136.39
N ARG A 381 97.47 -98.65 136.76
CA ARG A 381 98.59 -98.34 137.66
C ARG A 381 98.38 -98.94 139.05
N ILE A 382 97.18 -98.77 139.63
CA ILE A 382 96.83 -99.35 140.95
C ILE A 382 96.94 -100.87 140.90
N GLN A 383 96.33 -101.50 139.88
CA GLN A 383 96.38 -102.95 139.70
C GLN A 383 97.81 -103.46 139.46
N ALA A 384 98.63 -102.76 138.67
CA ALA A 384 100.03 -103.11 138.45
C ALA A 384 100.86 -102.98 139.74
N PHE A 385 100.62 -101.93 140.53
CA PHE A 385 101.24 -101.76 141.84
C PHE A 385 100.87 -102.89 142.79
N TRP A 386 99.58 -103.26 142.88
CA TRP A 386 99.11 -104.37 143.71
C TRP A 386 99.65 -105.73 143.26
N ARG A 387 99.63 -106.04 141.95
CA ARG A 387 100.26 -107.25 141.39
C ARG A 387 101.76 -107.28 141.71
N GLY A 388 102.44 -106.14 141.58
CA GLY A 388 103.85 -106.00 141.96
C GLY A 388 104.10 -106.16 143.46
N TYR A 389 103.22 -105.64 144.32
CA TYR A 389 103.28 -105.83 145.77
C TYR A 389 103.08 -107.30 146.14
N LEU A 390 102.11 -107.97 145.54
CA LEU A 390 101.83 -109.39 145.75
C LEU A 390 103.05 -110.26 145.38
N ILE A 391 103.68 -110.00 144.24
CA ILE A 391 104.92 -110.69 143.80
C ILE A 391 106.10 -110.39 144.75
N ARG A 392 106.24 -109.15 145.24
CA ARG A 392 107.31 -108.78 146.18
C ARG A 392 107.09 -109.32 147.60
N SER A 393 105.84 -109.56 147.98
CA SER A 393 105.45 -110.16 149.26
C SER A 393 105.83 -111.64 149.33
N THR A 394 105.66 -112.40 148.25
CA THR A 394 105.94 -113.86 148.20
C THR A 394 107.41 -114.23 148.08
N PHE A 395 108.33 -113.29 147.85
CA PHE A 395 109.78 -113.54 147.66
C PHE A 395 110.68 -113.25 148.89
N LYS A 396 110.13 -112.97 150.09
CA LYS A 396 110.94 -112.64 151.29
C LYS A 396 111.48 -113.83 152.11
N SER A 397 111.31 -115.09 151.68
CA SER A 397 111.85 -116.27 152.38
C SER A 397 112.81 -117.12 151.51
N LYS A 398 114.12 -116.79 151.52
CA LYS A 398 115.30 -117.73 151.55
C LYS A 398 116.65 -117.07 151.11
N LYS A 399 117.59 -117.01 152.08
CA LYS A 399 119.09 -117.04 152.08
C LYS A 399 120.01 -116.19 151.13
N LYS A 400 120.66 -115.19 151.77
CA LYS A 400 122.07 -114.69 151.79
C LYS A 400 123.13 -115.01 150.69
N LYS A 401 123.65 -113.89 150.14
CA LYS A 401 125.07 -113.41 149.98
C LYS A 401 126.01 -113.93 148.86
N LYS A 402 125.89 -113.36 147.64
CA LYS A 402 126.97 -112.96 146.68
C LYS A 402 126.29 -112.26 145.48
N GLY A 403 126.81 -111.15 144.92
CA GLY A 403 126.12 -110.46 143.81
C GLY A 403 127.03 -109.66 142.90
N LYS A 404 127.44 -110.27 141.78
CA LYS A 404 128.16 -109.68 140.65
C LYS A 404 127.13 -109.52 139.52
N GLY A 405 126.89 -108.31 139.02
CA GLY A 405 125.89 -108.05 137.99
C GLY A 405 126.27 -106.86 137.10
N LYS A 406 126.86 -107.17 135.94
CA LYS A 406 127.24 -106.30 134.83
C LYS A 406 126.06 -106.30 133.85
N GLY A 407 125.52 -105.13 133.47
CA GLY A 407 124.35 -105.05 132.59
C GLY A 407 124.39 -103.81 131.70
N LYS A 408 124.76 -104.03 130.44
CA LYS A 408 124.96 -103.08 129.35
C LYS A 408 123.62 -102.97 128.59
N GLY A 409 122.95 -101.82 128.60
CA GLY A 409 121.68 -101.58 127.88
C GLY A 409 121.92 -100.84 126.57
N LYS A 410 121.55 -101.46 125.45
CA LYS A 410 121.80 -101.02 124.08
C LYS A 410 120.47 -101.00 123.31
N ASP A 411 120.27 -99.89 122.59
CA ASP A 411 119.50 -99.64 121.36
C ASP A 411 118.21 -100.40 121.06
N THR A 412 117.22 -99.64 120.60
CA THR A 412 116.67 -99.62 119.21
C THR A 412 115.31 -98.89 119.23
N LYS A 413 114.72 -98.31 118.18
CA LYS A 413 115.05 -97.74 116.85
C LYS A 413 113.67 -97.30 116.26
N ALA A 414 113.67 -96.61 115.11
CA ALA A 414 112.54 -96.28 114.20
C ALA A 414 111.74 -95.01 114.58
N LYS A 415 111.77 -93.87 113.86
CA LYS A 415 111.43 -93.55 112.44
C LYS A 415 110.05 -94.13 112.07
N LYS A 416 109.03 -93.31 111.82
CA LYS A 416 108.88 -92.36 110.70
C LYS A 416 107.86 -91.28 111.04
#